data_AF-A0A5Y9ZLL8-F1
#
_entry.id   AF-A0A5Y9ZLL8-F1
#
_cell.length_a   1.000
_cell.length_b   1.000
_cell.length_c   1.000
_cell.angle_alpha   90.00
_cell.angle_beta   90.00
_cell.angle_gamma   90.00
#
_symmetry.space_group_name_H-M   'P 1'
#
loop_
_entity.id
_entity.type
_entity.pdbx_description
1 polymer ?
#
loop_
_entity_poly.entity_id
_entity_poly.type
_entity_poly.pdbx_seq_one_letter_code
_entity_poly.pdbx_strand_id
1 'polypeptide(L)'
;MNFRSLNISTKLILSVAIGVILGIIVLVSTVSIYISENMEKEAKDSIFLASKRYTNYMEGILNETVALTKGTATSLNDMFEHNNQVDADLIESLMKNLFDSSLYSAYTFLYLKDTSVLGDAQGIDKRYTSSDGKTFAMIYFDQTTGKSGGIETIQTPNNFGNLKIIEQVEKNAKYGDKDSLFVGPPTKLNYDGKDFLGINFGMPIFNNKGKLIGVAGYTLDFSEVSETILDPKLDFFEGDLRFLMTDKGVITIHKNHNAILKTLGDINKDPSVELVNNAVKEHKTVIIDDYVASTGDLSYASVSSFSTANNSSHWSMVVTAPKNSVLAPLKKLEIIFIIISFFILLVILIIVYVCVKKIVGSRIPVILKSLENFFHFLNHKKHEVDLISIKADDELGKMGK
;
A
#
# COMPACT_ATOMS: atom_id res chain seq x y z
N MET A 1 51.52 -5.69 -16.01
CA MET A 1 52.83 -5.23 -15.51
C MET A 1 53.39 -6.28 -14.56
N ASN A 2 54.61 -6.78 -14.77
CA ASN A 2 55.16 -7.86 -13.94
C ASN A 2 55.56 -7.29 -12.56
N PHE A 3 54.91 -7.69 -11.47
CA PHE A 3 55.17 -7.16 -10.12
C PHE A 3 56.67 -7.24 -9.76
N ARG A 4 57.38 -8.24 -10.29
CA ARG A 4 58.83 -8.44 -10.08
C ARG A 4 59.69 -7.28 -10.56
N SER A 5 59.34 -6.60 -11.67
CA SER A 5 60.14 -5.54 -12.27
C SER A 5 59.92 -4.15 -11.67
N LEU A 6 59.06 -4.02 -10.65
CA LEU A 6 58.80 -2.76 -9.95
C LEU A 6 59.84 -2.47 -8.86
N ASN A 7 60.16 -1.19 -8.67
CA ASN A 7 60.97 -0.74 -7.53
C ASN A 7 60.25 -1.08 -6.21
N ILE A 8 61.03 -1.33 -5.15
CA ILE A 8 60.53 -1.72 -3.82
C ILE A 8 59.47 -0.73 -3.31
N SER A 9 59.68 0.57 -3.55
CA SER A 9 58.74 1.62 -3.17
C SER A 9 57.35 1.46 -3.82
N THR A 10 57.31 1.16 -5.12
CA THR A 10 56.05 0.98 -5.86
C THR A 10 55.34 -0.29 -5.43
N LYS A 11 56.09 -1.38 -5.17
CA LYS A 11 55.54 -2.64 -4.64
C LYS A 11 54.83 -2.40 -3.32
N LEU A 12 55.45 -1.66 -2.39
CA LEU A 12 54.90 -1.39 -1.07
C LEU A 12 53.63 -0.53 -1.15
N ILE A 13 53.63 0.53 -1.96
CA ILE A 13 52.44 1.37 -2.18
C ILE A 13 51.30 0.54 -2.78
N LEU A 14 51.58 -0.29 -3.79
CA LEU A 14 50.57 -1.12 -4.43
C LEU A 14 49.97 -2.16 -3.47
N SER A 15 50.81 -2.81 -2.65
CA SER A 15 50.34 -3.77 -1.65
C SER A 15 49.42 -3.13 -0.62
N VAL A 16 49.74 -1.91 -0.14
CA VAL A 16 48.87 -1.16 0.77
C VAL A 16 47.57 -0.75 0.07
N ALA A 17 47.66 -0.25 -1.17
CA ALA A 17 46.48 0.13 -1.96
C ALA A 17 45.48 -1.03 -2.09
N ILE A 18 45.96 -2.22 -2.47
CA ILE A 18 45.15 -3.42 -2.62
C ILE A 18 44.51 -3.82 -1.27
N GLY A 19 45.29 -3.83 -0.19
CA GLY A 19 44.77 -4.17 1.14
C GLY A 19 43.66 -3.24 1.61
N VAL A 20 43.84 -1.93 1.40
CA VAL A 20 42.83 -0.92 1.75
C VAL A 20 41.58 -1.07 0.88
N ILE A 21 41.73 -1.28 -0.44
CA ILE A 21 40.59 -1.49 -1.35
C ILE A 21 39.79 -2.73 -0.93
N LEU A 22 40.46 -3.84 -0.62
CA LEU A 22 39.78 -5.05 -0.13
C LEU A 22 39.03 -4.79 1.18
N GLY A 23 39.64 -4.07 2.12
CA GLY A 23 38.99 -3.69 3.37
C GLY A 23 37.75 -2.82 3.16
N ILE A 24 37.82 -1.86 2.23
CA ILE A 24 36.68 -1.01 1.85
C ILE A 24 35.56 -1.85 1.24
N ILE A 25 35.88 -2.76 0.32
CA ILE A 25 34.88 -3.63 -0.32
C ILE A 25 34.15 -4.45 0.74
N VAL A 26 34.89 -5.10 1.66
CA VAL A 26 34.27 -5.89 2.74
C VAL A 26 33.37 -5.02 3.61
N LEU A 27 33.85 -3.85 4.04
CA LEU A 27 33.09 -2.95 4.89
C LEU A 27 31.81 -2.46 4.19
N VAL A 28 31.91 -1.98 2.95
CA VAL A 28 30.77 -1.49 2.17
C VAL A 28 29.76 -2.61 1.94
N SER A 29 30.21 -3.81 1.56
CA SER A 29 29.32 -4.96 1.35
C SER A 29 28.61 -5.38 2.63
N THR A 30 29.31 -5.49 3.76
CA THR A 30 28.68 -5.86 5.04
C THR A 30 27.65 -4.83 5.50
N VAL A 31 27.99 -3.54 5.41
CA VAL A 31 27.06 -2.45 5.77
C VAL A 31 25.86 -2.44 4.82
N SER A 32 26.06 -2.66 3.52
CA SER A 32 24.98 -2.65 2.52
C SER A 32 24.00 -3.81 2.72
N ILE A 33 24.50 -5.02 3.04
CA ILE A 33 23.66 -6.17 3.37
C ILE A 33 22.81 -5.87 4.61
N TYR A 34 23.45 -5.40 5.68
CA TYR A 34 22.76 -5.07 6.93
C TYR A 34 21.67 -4.00 6.75
N ILE A 35 21.99 -2.93 6.00
CA ILE A 35 21.02 -1.87 5.73
C ILE A 35 19.89 -2.39 4.82
N SER A 36 20.21 -3.17 3.78
CA SER A 36 19.20 -3.74 2.88
C SER A 36 18.20 -4.62 3.63
N GLU A 37 18.67 -5.51 4.50
CA GLU A 37 17.82 -6.38 5.33
C GLU A 37 16.92 -5.55 6.27
N ASN A 38 17.47 -4.51 6.91
CA ASN A 38 16.70 -3.64 7.78
C ASN A 38 15.64 -2.84 7.02
N MET A 39 15.99 -2.29 5.85
CA MET A 39 15.05 -1.53 5.01
C MET A 39 13.93 -2.42 4.46
N GLU A 40 14.24 -3.66 4.06
CA GLU A 40 13.24 -4.63 3.66
C GLU A 40 12.26 -4.91 4.81
N LYS A 41 12.77 -5.16 6.02
CA LYS A 41 11.95 -5.40 7.19
C LYS A 41 11.06 -4.19 7.52
N GLU A 42 11.62 -2.99 7.57
CA GLU A 42 10.88 -1.76 7.83
C GLU A 42 9.80 -1.50 6.76
N ALA A 43 10.10 -1.78 5.49
CA ALA A 43 9.12 -1.66 4.42
C ALA A 43 7.96 -2.64 4.59
N LYS A 44 8.25 -3.91 4.88
CA LYS A 44 7.25 -4.95 5.14
C LYS A 44 6.37 -4.59 6.35
N ASP A 45 6.97 -4.16 7.46
CA ASP A 45 6.25 -3.73 8.66
C ASP A 45 5.37 -2.50 8.36
N SER A 46 5.89 -1.53 7.60
CA SER A 46 5.16 -0.30 7.22
C SER A 46 3.94 -0.60 6.36
N ILE A 47 4.07 -1.41 5.30
CA ILE A 47 2.93 -1.76 4.45
C ILE A 47 1.92 -2.65 5.17
N PHE A 48 2.37 -3.48 6.11
CA PHE A 48 1.48 -4.28 6.96
C PHE A 48 0.65 -3.41 7.91
N LEU A 49 1.29 -2.47 8.60
CA LEU A 49 0.59 -1.52 9.47
C LEU A 49 -0.34 -0.61 8.66
N ALA A 50 0.07 -0.21 7.46
CA ALA A 50 -0.76 0.56 6.53
C ALA A 50 -1.99 -0.22 6.09
N SER A 51 -1.82 -1.47 5.63
CA SER A 51 -2.94 -2.31 5.20
C SER A 51 -3.93 -2.54 6.34
N LYS A 52 -3.43 -2.79 7.57
CA LYS A 52 -4.27 -2.89 8.77
C LYS A 52 -5.00 -1.60 9.13
N ARG A 53 -4.33 -0.46 9.05
CA ARG A 53 -4.95 0.85 9.29
C ARG A 53 -6.12 1.10 8.33
N TYR A 54 -5.93 0.85 7.05
CA TYR A 54 -6.98 1.03 6.04
C TYR A 54 -8.07 -0.03 6.15
N THR A 55 -7.73 -1.27 6.52
CA THR A 55 -8.72 -2.29 6.90
C THR A 55 -9.63 -1.77 8.03
N ASN A 56 -9.06 -1.29 9.14
CA ASN A 56 -9.87 -0.81 10.28
C ASN A 56 -10.72 0.40 9.90
N TYR A 57 -10.20 1.29 9.05
CA TYR A 57 -10.94 2.45 8.53
C TYR A 57 -12.15 2.01 7.68
N MET A 58 -11.94 1.12 6.71
CA MET A 58 -13.00 0.59 5.87
C MET A 58 -14.01 -0.27 6.64
N GLU A 59 -13.54 -1.07 7.58
CA GLU A 59 -14.38 -1.86 8.46
C GLU A 59 -15.33 -0.97 9.26
N GLY A 60 -14.84 0.15 9.81
CA GLY A 60 -15.67 1.13 10.50
C GLY A 60 -16.80 1.70 9.63
N ILE A 61 -16.45 2.16 8.42
CA ILE A 61 -17.41 2.73 7.46
C ILE A 61 -18.49 1.71 7.07
N LEU A 62 -18.08 0.50 6.69
CA LEU A 62 -19.01 -0.53 6.24
C LEU A 62 -19.85 -1.07 7.40
N ASN A 63 -19.30 -1.20 8.61
CA ASN A 63 -20.04 -1.64 9.80
C ASN A 63 -21.09 -0.62 10.25
N GLU A 64 -20.82 0.68 10.14
CA GLU A 64 -21.84 1.71 10.37
C GLU A 64 -23.01 1.52 9.40
N THR A 65 -22.72 1.34 8.11
CA THR A 65 -23.75 1.15 7.08
C THR A 65 -24.58 -0.11 7.32
N VAL A 66 -23.93 -1.20 7.78
CA VAL A 66 -24.60 -2.44 8.21
C VAL A 66 -25.52 -2.17 9.41
N ALA A 67 -25.06 -1.44 10.41
CA ALA A 67 -25.84 -1.12 11.61
C ALA A 67 -27.07 -0.25 11.28
N LEU A 68 -26.90 0.77 10.43
CA LEU A 68 -27.98 1.65 9.97
C LEU A 68 -29.02 0.89 9.15
N THR A 69 -28.57 0.02 8.23
CA THR A 69 -29.45 -0.85 7.44
C THR A 69 -30.27 -1.75 8.35
N LYS A 70 -29.62 -2.39 9.33
CA LYS A 70 -30.30 -3.25 10.30
C LYS A 70 -31.30 -2.48 11.16
N GLY A 71 -30.89 -1.37 11.76
CA GLY A 71 -31.77 -0.54 12.59
C GLY A 71 -33.02 -0.10 11.82
N THR A 72 -32.83 0.42 10.61
CA THR A 72 -33.93 0.89 9.75
C THR A 72 -34.86 -0.26 9.35
N ALA A 73 -34.31 -1.37 8.86
CA ALA A 73 -35.11 -2.50 8.40
C ALA A 73 -35.83 -3.22 9.54
N THR A 74 -35.22 -3.35 10.72
CA THR A 74 -35.88 -3.91 11.90
C THR A 74 -37.05 -3.03 12.33
N SER A 75 -36.86 -1.71 12.44
CA SER A 75 -37.95 -0.79 12.79
C SER A 75 -39.09 -0.82 11.78
N LEU A 76 -38.78 -0.87 10.47
CA LEU A 76 -39.81 -0.98 9.43
C LEU A 76 -40.54 -2.33 9.49
N ASN A 77 -39.82 -3.44 9.67
CA ASN A 77 -40.44 -4.76 9.82
C ASN A 77 -41.38 -4.81 11.04
N ASP A 78 -41.01 -4.19 12.17
CA ASP A 78 -41.88 -4.11 13.35
C ASP A 78 -43.16 -3.31 13.06
N MET A 79 -43.06 -2.21 12.31
CA MET A 79 -44.23 -1.41 11.88
C MET A 79 -45.19 -2.21 11.00
N PHE A 80 -44.66 -2.93 10.00
CA PHE A 80 -45.45 -3.72 9.06
C PHE A 80 -45.95 -5.06 9.62
N GLU A 81 -45.36 -5.54 10.71
CA GLU A 81 -45.84 -6.74 11.42
C GLU A 81 -47.11 -6.47 12.23
N HIS A 82 -47.19 -5.31 12.87
CA HIS A 82 -48.30 -4.98 13.77
C HIS A 82 -49.46 -4.26 13.08
N ASN A 83 -49.27 -3.79 11.85
CA ASN A 83 -50.26 -3.00 11.12
C ASN A 83 -50.47 -3.52 9.70
N ASN A 84 -51.72 -3.53 9.24
CA ASN A 84 -52.04 -3.85 7.84
C ASN A 84 -51.59 -2.74 6.88
N GLN A 85 -51.65 -1.49 7.36
CA GLN A 85 -51.23 -0.31 6.64
C GLN A 85 -50.40 0.57 7.57
N VAL A 86 -49.31 1.12 7.06
CA VAL A 86 -48.41 2.03 7.78
C VAL A 86 -48.43 3.39 7.09
N ASP A 87 -48.51 4.45 7.89
CA ASP A 87 -48.49 5.82 7.40
C ASP A 87 -47.15 6.13 6.71
N ALA A 88 -47.22 6.68 5.50
CA ALA A 88 -46.04 7.04 4.71
C ALA A 88 -45.20 8.14 5.37
N ASP A 89 -45.82 9.10 6.06
CA ASP A 89 -45.13 10.19 6.75
C ASP A 89 -44.35 9.68 7.97
N LEU A 90 -44.85 8.63 8.63
CA LEU A 90 -44.15 7.96 9.72
C LEU A 90 -42.91 7.22 9.22
N ILE A 91 -43.03 6.51 8.10
CA ILE A 91 -41.90 5.84 7.44
C ILE A 91 -40.85 6.87 7.02
N GLU A 92 -41.28 7.95 6.37
CA GLU A 92 -40.40 9.04 5.95
C GLU A 92 -39.65 9.63 7.15
N SER A 93 -40.37 9.97 8.22
CA SER A 93 -39.77 10.54 9.43
C SER A 93 -38.74 9.60 10.07
N LEU A 94 -39.07 8.30 10.19
CA LEU A 94 -38.15 7.29 10.72
C LEU A 94 -36.88 7.22 9.86
N MET A 95 -37.04 7.06 8.55
CA MET A 95 -35.92 6.89 7.63
C MET A 95 -35.02 8.12 7.58
N LYS A 96 -35.61 9.33 7.47
CA LYS A 96 -34.84 10.58 7.47
C LYS A 96 -34.07 10.78 8.77
N ASN A 97 -34.70 10.54 9.92
CA ASN A 97 -34.05 10.72 11.23
C ASN A 97 -32.89 9.73 11.46
N LEU A 98 -33.05 8.46 11.06
CA LEU A 98 -31.96 7.49 11.13
C LEU A 98 -30.85 7.82 10.13
N PHE A 99 -31.22 8.25 8.93
CA PHE A 99 -30.25 8.59 7.89
C PHE A 99 -29.43 9.85 8.22
N ASP A 100 -30.04 10.87 8.82
CA ASP A 100 -29.37 12.10 9.32
C ASP A 100 -28.28 11.81 10.37
N SER A 101 -28.28 10.61 10.95
CA SER A 101 -27.24 10.16 11.88
C SER A 101 -26.05 9.47 11.20
N SER A 102 -26.09 9.24 9.88
CA SER A 102 -24.98 8.60 9.15
C SER A 102 -23.81 9.55 8.95
N LEU A 103 -22.61 9.00 9.08
CA LEU A 103 -21.36 9.71 8.81
C LEU A 103 -20.85 9.48 7.39
N TYR A 104 -21.29 8.42 6.70
CA TYR A 104 -20.71 8.00 5.42
C TYR A 104 -21.71 7.61 4.34
N SER A 105 -22.95 7.24 4.69
CA SER A 105 -23.92 6.80 3.68
C SER A 105 -24.36 7.99 2.84
N ALA A 106 -24.39 7.81 1.52
CA ALA A 106 -24.84 8.86 0.59
C ALA A 106 -26.36 8.82 0.38
N TYR A 107 -26.96 7.63 0.48
CA TYR A 107 -28.40 7.46 0.34
C TYR A 107 -28.97 6.44 1.32
N THR A 108 -30.26 6.59 1.64
CA THR A 108 -31.09 5.51 2.16
C THR A 108 -32.32 5.32 1.27
N PHE A 109 -32.88 4.12 1.24
CA PHE A 109 -34.05 3.82 0.45
C PHE A 109 -34.97 2.76 1.06
N LEU A 110 -36.25 2.85 0.71
CA LEU A 110 -37.25 1.80 0.89
C LEU A 110 -37.94 1.56 -0.46
N TYR A 111 -37.69 0.40 -1.06
CA TYR A 111 -38.39 -0.08 -2.24
C TYR A 111 -39.57 -0.96 -1.82
N LEU A 112 -40.77 -0.71 -2.36
CA LEU A 112 -41.95 -1.54 -2.10
C LEU A 112 -42.50 -2.14 -3.40
N LYS A 113 -42.74 -3.45 -3.39
CA LYS A 113 -43.43 -4.19 -4.45
C LYS A 113 -44.94 -4.06 -4.35
N ASP A 114 -45.44 -3.89 -3.13
CA ASP A 114 -46.85 -3.85 -2.81
C ASP A 114 -47.12 -2.56 -2.03
N THR A 115 -47.63 -1.53 -2.71
CA THR A 115 -47.92 -0.22 -2.09
C THR A 115 -49.24 -0.22 -1.31
N SER A 116 -50.03 -1.29 -1.35
CA SER A 116 -51.29 -1.38 -0.58
C SER A 116 -51.08 -1.41 0.93
N VAL A 117 -49.84 -1.70 1.35
CA VAL A 117 -49.35 -1.66 2.73
C VAL A 117 -49.15 -0.24 3.26
N LEU A 118 -49.27 0.78 2.41
CA LEU A 118 -49.21 2.18 2.83
C LEU A 118 -50.61 2.71 3.13
N GLY A 119 -50.73 3.47 4.22
CA GLY A 119 -51.91 4.26 4.53
C GLY A 119 -51.99 5.51 3.64
N ASP A 120 -53.21 6.02 3.44
CA ASP A 120 -53.52 7.25 2.71
C ASP A 120 -52.77 7.47 1.38
N ALA A 121 -53.21 6.75 0.34
CA ALA A 121 -52.60 6.80 -0.99
C ALA A 121 -52.67 8.19 -1.68
N GLN A 122 -53.49 9.14 -1.21
CA GLN A 122 -53.65 10.45 -1.86
C GLN A 122 -52.61 11.49 -1.39
N GLY A 123 -52.06 11.33 -0.19
CA GLY A 123 -51.07 12.25 0.40
C GLY A 123 -49.61 11.94 0.05
N ILE A 124 -49.33 10.79 -0.56
CA ILE A 124 -47.97 10.31 -0.81
C ILE A 124 -47.22 11.23 -1.80
N ASP A 125 -46.00 11.63 -1.45
CA ASP A 125 -45.14 12.44 -2.33
C ASP A 125 -44.98 11.74 -3.70
N LYS A 126 -45.30 12.49 -4.77
CA LYS A 126 -45.23 12.01 -6.15
C LYS A 126 -43.82 11.56 -6.55
N ARG A 127 -42.78 12.08 -5.89
CA ARG A 127 -41.38 11.70 -6.12
C ARG A 127 -41.10 10.23 -5.79
N TYR A 128 -41.89 9.62 -4.90
CA TYR A 128 -41.71 8.22 -4.53
C TYR A 128 -42.12 7.24 -5.64
N THR A 129 -42.92 7.68 -6.60
CA THR A 129 -43.29 6.87 -7.76
C THR A 129 -42.48 7.30 -8.97
N SER A 130 -41.93 6.34 -9.71
CA SER A 130 -41.19 6.59 -10.94
C SER A 130 -42.06 7.29 -11.99
N SER A 131 -41.43 7.99 -12.93
CA SER A 131 -42.15 8.76 -13.95
C SER A 131 -43.04 7.90 -14.86
N ASP A 132 -42.73 6.60 -15.00
CA ASP A 132 -43.57 5.63 -15.72
C ASP A 132 -44.67 4.96 -14.87
N GLY A 133 -44.74 5.28 -13.58
CA GLY A 133 -45.75 4.78 -12.64
C GLY A 133 -45.52 3.34 -12.16
N LYS A 134 -44.41 2.69 -12.52
CA LYS A 134 -44.22 1.24 -12.29
C LYS A 134 -43.41 0.90 -11.04
N THR A 135 -42.58 1.83 -10.57
CA THR A 135 -41.65 1.60 -9.47
C THR A 135 -41.99 2.54 -8.33
N PHE A 136 -42.17 1.97 -7.13
CA PHE A 136 -42.32 2.75 -5.91
C PHE A 136 -41.09 2.58 -5.04
N ALA A 137 -40.46 3.70 -4.69
CA ALA A 137 -39.39 3.73 -3.71
C ALA A 137 -39.38 5.08 -2.98
N MET A 138 -39.14 5.06 -1.67
CA MET A 138 -38.75 6.26 -0.93
C MET A 138 -37.23 6.33 -0.96
N ILE A 139 -36.66 7.37 -1.55
CA ILE A 139 -35.21 7.53 -1.69
C ILE A 139 -34.82 8.88 -1.11
N TYR A 140 -33.84 8.87 -0.22
CA TYR A 140 -33.31 10.07 0.39
C TYR A 140 -31.81 10.19 0.15
N PHE A 141 -31.36 11.41 -0.13
CA PHE A 141 -29.96 11.78 -0.33
C PHE A 141 -29.53 12.76 0.75
N ASP A 142 -28.32 12.60 1.28
CA ASP A 142 -27.75 13.56 2.22
C ASP A 142 -26.82 14.52 1.48
N GLN A 143 -27.16 15.81 1.45
CA GLN A 143 -26.31 16.84 0.86
C GLN A 143 -25.13 17.24 1.76
N THR A 144 -25.19 16.92 3.05
CA THR A 144 -24.23 17.34 4.05
C THR A 144 -23.73 16.16 4.88
N THR A 145 -23.31 15.09 4.19
CA THR A 145 -22.78 13.86 4.78
C THR A 145 -21.96 14.10 6.05
N GLY A 146 -22.38 13.49 7.16
CA GLY A 146 -21.73 13.61 8.47
C GLY A 146 -22.08 14.87 9.27
N LYS A 147 -23.09 15.65 8.86
CA LYS A 147 -23.68 16.75 9.63
C LYS A 147 -25.19 16.61 9.66
N SER A 148 -25.80 17.09 10.74
CA SER A 148 -27.26 17.09 10.84
C SER A 148 -27.90 18.09 9.86
N GLY A 149 -29.02 17.67 9.27
CA GLY A 149 -29.75 18.37 8.22
C GLY A 149 -29.33 17.94 6.82
N GLY A 150 -29.95 18.53 5.79
CA GLY A 150 -29.55 18.30 4.40
C GLY A 150 -30.15 17.07 3.72
N ILE A 151 -31.07 16.36 4.38
CA ILE A 151 -31.75 15.19 3.81
C ILE A 151 -32.82 15.62 2.80
N GLU A 152 -32.61 15.26 1.54
CA GLU A 152 -33.51 15.54 0.44
C GLU A 152 -34.16 14.28 -0.12
N THR A 153 -35.43 14.42 -0.52
CA THR A 153 -36.15 13.37 -1.25
C THR A 153 -35.81 13.42 -2.73
N ILE A 154 -35.38 12.28 -3.27
CA ILE A 154 -35.02 12.10 -4.69
C ILE A 154 -36.19 11.49 -5.46
N GLN A 155 -36.35 11.89 -6.72
CA GLN A 155 -37.31 11.30 -7.64
C GLN A 155 -36.92 9.86 -7.98
N THR A 156 -37.81 8.89 -7.77
CA THR A 156 -37.57 7.48 -8.05
C THR A 156 -37.21 7.22 -9.51
N PRO A 157 -36.02 6.68 -9.82
CA PRO A 157 -35.66 6.29 -11.18
C PRO A 157 -36.50 5.12 -11.69
N ASN A 158 -36.83 5.11 -12.99
CA ASN A 158 -37.61 4.02 -13.60
C ASN A 158 -36.95 2.64 -13.45
N ASN A 159 -35.62 2.58 -13.41
CA ASN A 159 -34.84 1.36 -13.27
C ASN A 159 -34.49 1.00 -11.81
N PHE A 160 -35.01 1.72 -10.81
CA PHE A 160 -34.63 1.50 -9.41
C PHE A 160 -34.97 0.08 -8.94
N GLY A 161 -36.11 -0.48 -9.35
CA GLY A 161 -36.47 -1.87 -9.04
C GLY A 161 -35.52 -2.94 -9.63
N ASN A 162 -34.65 -2.56 -10.57
CA ASN A 162 -33.68 -3.46 -11.21
C ASN A 162 -32.30 -3.45 -10.52
N LEU A 163 -32.16 -2.75 -9.39
CA LEU A 163 -30.90 -2.74 -8.64
C LEU A 163 -30.52 -4.15 -8.19
N LYS A 164 -29.21 -4.45 -8.27
CA LYS A 164 -28.68 -5.78 -7.92
C LYS A 164 -28.97 -6.18 -6.48
N ILE A 165 -29.04 -5.21 -5.57
CA ILE A 165 -29.42 -5.48 -4.18
C ILE A 165 -30.86 -5.97 -4.05
N ILE A 166 -31.80 -5.38 -4.82
CA ILE A 166 -33.20 -5.79 -4.83
C ILE A 166 -33.31 -7.22 -5.38
N GLU A 167 -32.65 -7.50 -6.51
CA GLU A 167 -32.60 -8.85 -7.09
C GLU A 167 -32.04 -9.89 -6.08
N GLN A 168 -30.96 -9.54 -5.36
CA GLN A 168 -30.35 -10.43 -4.37
C GLN A 168 -31.26 -10.70 -3.18
N VAL A 169 -31.92 -9.69 -2.63
CA VAL A 169 -32.85 -9.86 -1.51
C VAL A 169 -34.05 -10.68 -1.96
N GLU A 170 -34.67 -10.37 -3.10
CA GLU A 170 -35.84 -11.10 -3.60
C GLU A 170 -35.57 -12.58 -3.87
N LYS A 171 -34.36 -12.91 -4.34
CA LYS A 171 -33.98 -14.28 -4.67
C LYS A 171 -33.63 -15.12 -3.44
N ASN A 172 -33.05 -14.50 -2.40
CA ASN A 172 -32.40 -15.24 -1.31
C ASN A 172 -33.07 -15.03 0.06
N ALA A 173 -33.91 -14.02 0.23
CA ALA A 173 -34.64 -13.82 1.48
C ALA A 173 -35.61 -14.99 1.73
N LYS A 174 -35.55 -15.54 2.94
CA LYS A 174 -36.48 -16.58 3.38
C LYS A 174 -37.74 -15.93 3.93
N TYR A 175 -38.85 -16.68 3.90
CA TYR A 175 -40.12 -16.21 4.44
C TYR A 175 -39.99 -15.80 5.91
N GLY A 176 -40.34 -14.54 6.22
CA GLY A 176 -40.26 -13.98 7.58
C GLY A 176 -38.84 -13.79 8.14
N ASP A 177 -37.79 -13.90 7.31
CA ASP A 177 -36.41 -13.72 7.75
C ASP A 177 -36.01 -12.25 7.82
N LYS A 178 -36.23 -11.66 8.99
CA LYS A 178 -35.99 -10.23 9.28
C LYS A 178 -34.55 -9.91 9.70
N ASP A 179 -33.66 -10.91 9.76
CA ASP A 179 -32.28 -10.74 10.26
C ASP A 179 -31.24 -10.79 9.15
N SER A 180 -31.55 -11.39 8.01
CA SER A 180 -30.62 -11.51 6.88
C SER A 180 -30.37 -10.17 6.19
N LEU A 181 -29.10 -9.73 6.26
CA LEU A 181 -28.61 -8.58 5.51
C LEU A 181 -27.86 -9.05 4.26
N PHE A 182 -28.08 -8.32 3.17
CA PHE A 182 -27.47 -8.57 1.88
C PHE A 182 -26.61 -7.37 1.48
N VAL A 183 -25.49 -7.65 0.81
CA VAL A 183 -24.58 -6.64 0.29
C VAL A 183 -24.42 -6.86 -1.22
N GLY A 184 -24.83 -5.86 -1.99
CA GLY A 184 -24.70 -5.86 -3.44
C GLY A 184 -23.24 -5.79 -3.88
N PRO A 185 -22.90 -6.16 -5.12
CA PRO A 185 -21.57 -5.89 -5.65
C PRO A 185 -21.36 -4.38 -5.80
N PRO A 186 -20.12 -3.88 -5.64
CA PRO A 186 -19.76 -2.55 -6.10
C PRO A 186 -20.15 -2.38 -7.57
N THR A 187 -20.79 -1.26 -7.90
CA THR A 187 -21.23 -0.98 -9.27
C THR A 187 -21.32 0.53 -9.50
N LYS A 188 -21.41 0.93 -10.76
CA LYS A 188 -21.87 2.27 -11.10
C LYS A 188 -23.36 2.37 -10.78
N LEU A 189 -23.74 3.37 -10.01
CA LEU A 189 -25.11 3.69 -9.60
C LEU A 189 -25.46 5.09 -10.09
N ASN A 190 -26.76 5.34 -10.26
CA ASN A 190 -27.30 6.63 -10.66
C ASN A 190 -28.73 6.76 -10.11
N TYR A 191 -28.91 7.65 -9.12
CA TYR A 191 -30.22 7.88 -8.48
C TYR A 191 -30.80 9.25 -8.81
N ASP A 192 -29.95 10.25 -9.09
CA ASP A 192 -30.32 11.65 -9.29
C ASP A 192 -29.85 12.20 -10.65
N GLY A 193 -29.48 11.31 -11.58
CA GLY A 193 -28.93 11.67 -12.89
C GLY A 193 -27.40 11.71 -12.94
N LYS A 194 -26.70 11.58 -11.81
CA LYS A 194 -25.23 11.50 -11.76
C LYS A 194 -24.75 10.08 -11.50
N ASP A 195 -23.81 9.63 -12.32
CA ASP A 195 -23.14 8.35 -12.11
C ASP A 195 -22.13 8.47 -10.97
N PHE A 196 -22.17 7.53 -10.03
CA PHE A 196 -21.17 7.38 -8.97
C PHE A 196 -20.82 5.91 -8.75
N LEU A 197 -19.67 5.65 -8.14
CA LEU A 197 -19.27 4.30 -7.74
C LEU A 197 -19.81 4.04 -6.33
N GLY A 198 -20.74 3.10 -6.21
CA GLY A 198 -21.32 2.81 -4.92
C GLY A 198 -21.60 1.34 -4.68
N ILE A 199 -22.05 1.07 -3.47
CA ILE A 199 -22.49 -0.24 -3.02
C ILE A 199 -23.76 -0.11 -2.22
N ASN A 200 -24.65 -1.08 -2.39
CA ASN A 200 -25.92 -1.12 -1.71
C ASN A 200 -25.94 -2.21 -0.65
N PHE A 201 -26.43 -1.84 0.53
CA PHE A 201 -26.79 -2.74 1.62
C PHE A 201 -28.30 -2.83 1.65
N GLY A 202 -28.86 -4.02 1.88
CA GLY A 202 -30.30 -4.21 1.83
C GLY A 202 -30.78 -5.32 2.75
N MET A 203 -31.94 -5.10 3.34
CA MET A 203 -32.65 -6.08 4.14
C MET A 203 -34.10 -6.21 3.66
N PRO A 204 -34.65 -7.43 3.69
CA PRO A 204 -36.03 -7.68 3.30
C PRO A 204 -37.02 -7.04 4.27
N ILE A 205 -38.10 -6.49 3.72
CA ILE A 205 -39.25 -5.98 4.47
C ILE A 205 -40.43 -6.91 4.22
N PHE A 206 -41.07 -7.36 5.30
CA PHE A 206 -42.22 -8.26 5.27
C PHE A 206 -43.47 -7.60 5.83
N ASN A 207 -44.62 -8.05 5.36
CA ASN A 207 -45.89 -7.73 6.02
C ASN A 207 -46.16 -8.64 7.23
N ASN A 208 -47.26 -8.38 7.92
CA ASN A 208 -47.78 -9.19 9.03
C ASN A 208 -48.07 -10.67 8.70
N LYS A 209 -48.09 -11.05 7.43
CA LYS A 209 -48.21 -12.44 6.97
C LYS A 209 -46.85 -13.02 6.58
N GLY A 210 -45.72 -12.40 6.92
CA GLY A 210 -44.38 -12.89 6.56
C GLY A 210 -44.07 -12.89 5.07
N LYS A 211 -44.92 -12.29 4.22
CA LYS A 211 -44.70 -12.15 2.78
C LYS A 211 -43.75 -10.99 2.54
N LEU A 212 -42.73 -11.20 1.72
CA LEU A 212 -41.82 -10.14 1.27
C LEU A 212 -42.60 -9.07 0.49
N ILE A 213 -42.56 -7.83 0.98
CA ILE A 213 -43.23 -6.66 0.38
C ILE A 213 -42.26 -5.61 -0.15
N GLY A 214 -40.98 -5.68 0.23
CA GLY A 214 -40.01 -4.67 -0.18
C GLY A 214 -38.60 -4.91 0.32
N VAL A 215 -37.74 -3.91 0.11
CA VAL A 215 -36.33 -3.89 0.52
C VAL A 215 -36.02 -2.51 1.08
N ALA A 216 -35.48 -2.45 2.30
CA ALA A 216 -34.92 -1.24 2.88
C ALA A 216 -33.39 -1.32 2.87
N GLY A 217 -32.72 -0.21 2.64
CA GLY A 217 -31.29 -0.23 2.44
C GLY A 217 -30.60 1.11 2.51
N TYR A 218 -29.27 1.06 2.49
CA TYR A 218 -28.39 2.21 2.42
C TYR A 218 -27.41 2.05 1.27
N THR A 219 -26.96 3.16 0.72
CA THR A 219 -25.98 3.23 -0.35
C THR A 219 -24.77 4.01 0.11
N LEU A 220 -23.61 3.39 0.03
CA LEU A 220 -22.32 4.05 0.23
C LEU A 220 -21.79 4.52 -1.12
N ASP A 221 -21.32 5.77 -1.20
CA ASP A 221 -20.52 6.28 -2.31
C ASP A 221 -19.03 6.14 -1.96
N PHE A 222 -18.26 5.48 -2.81
CA PHE A 222 -16.83 5.26 -2.58
C PHE A 222 -15.98 6.49 -2.91
N SER A 223 -16.52 7.56 -3.48
CA SER A 223 -15.75 8.71 -3.96
C SER A 223 -14.95 9.37 -2.84
N GLU A 224 -15.60 9.82 -1.75
CA GLU A 224 -14.93 10.47 -0.62
C GLU A 224 -13.96 9.54 0.13
N VAL A 225 -14.37 8.27 0.27
CA VAL A 225 -13.56 7.23 0.91
C VAL A 225 -12.31 6.95 0.09
N SER A 226 -12.43 6.92 -1.24
CA SER A 226 -11.31 6.74 -2.17
C SER A 226 -10.33 7.91 -2.09
N GLU A 227 -10.81 9.15 -2.04
CA GLU A 227 -9.96 10.33 -1.90
C GLU A 227 -9.14 10.27 -0.60
N THR A 228 -9.75 9.84 0.50
CA THR A 228 -9.07 9.69 1.78
C THR A 228 -8.00 8.58 1.74
N ILE A 229 -8.35 7.39 1.24
CA ILE A 229 -7.44 6.24 1.20
C ILE A 229 -6.33 6.43 0.19
N LEU A 230 -6.54 7.24 -0.86
CA LEU A 230 -5.58 7.48 -1.94
C LEU A 230 -4.88 8.84 -1.85
N ASP A 231 -5.02 9.58 -0.73
CA ASP A 231 -4.30 10.84 -0.52
C ASP A 231 -2.80 10.59 -0.71
N PRO A 232 -2.11 11.31 -1.62
CA PRO A 232 -0.67 11.16 -1.85
C PRO A 232 0.19 11.42 -0.60
N LYS A 233 -0.29 12.16 0.40
CA LYS A 233 0.43 12.37 1.67
C LYS A 233 0.63 11.09 2.48
N LEU A 234 -0.14 10.06 2.15
CA LEU A 234 -0.09 8.76 2.78
C LEU A 234 0.73 7.74 1.96
N ASP A 235 1.33 8.16 0.83
CA ASP A 235 2.27 7.34 0.07
C ASP A 235 3.52 7.09 0.93
N PHE A 236 3.84 5.83 1.22
CA PHE A 236 5.04 5.45 1.99
C PHE A 236 6.28 5.35 1.11
N PHE A 237 6.08 4.90 -0.12
CA PHE A 237 7.12 4.67 -1.11
C PHE A 237 6.67 5.24 -2.45
N GLU A 238 7.62 5.70 -3.26
CA GLU A 238 7.32 6.12 -4.61
C GLU A 238 6.81 4.93 -5.42
N GLY A 239 5.64 5.09 -6.04
CA GLY A 239 4.98 4.02 -6.78
C GLY A 239 4.25 2.99 -5.92
N ASP A 240 4.00 3.27 -4.64
CA ASP A 240 3.12 2.42 -3.85
C ASP A 240 1.70 2.37 -4.44
N LEU A 241 1.05 1.23 -4.24
CA LEU A 241 -0.34 1.03 -4.60
C LEU A 241 -1.11 0.71 -3.34
N ARG A 242 -2.30 1.32 -3.23
CA ARG A 242 -3.27 1.09 -2.17
C ARG A 242 -4.61 0.81 -2.84
N PHE A 243 -5.19 -0.34 -2.58
CA PHE A 243 -6.47 -0.69 -3.19
C PHE A 243 -7.33 -1.61 -2.33
N LEU A 244 -8.64 -1.41 -2.44
CA LEU A 244 -9.67 -2.22 -1.78
C LEU A 244 -10.26 -3.20 -2.78
N MET A 245 -10.47 -4.44 -2.35
CA MET A 245 -11.06 -5.50 -3.16
C MET A 245 -12.17 -6.22 -2.41
N THR A 246 -13.13 -6.74 -3.17
CA THR A 246 -14.11 -7.71 -2.66
C THR A 246 -13.47 -9.12 -2.55
N ASP A 247 -14.15 -10.03 -1.86
CA ASP A 247 -13.87 -11.47 -1.79
C ASP A 247 -13.67 -12.17 -3.15
N LYS A 248 -14.37 -11.70 -4.18
CA LYS A 248 -14.29 -12.17 -5.58
C LYS A 248 -13.13 -11.55 -6.35
N GLY A 249 -12.30 -10.75 -5.70
CA GLY A 249 -11.16 -10.10 -6.30
C GLY A 249 -11.52 -8.87 -7.14
N VAL A 250 -12.73 -8.30 -7.00
CA VAL A 250 -13.16 -7.10 -7.74
C VAL A 250 -12.60 -5.86 -7.05
N ILE A 251 -11.87 -5.05 -7.81
CA ILE A 251 -11.25 -3.81 -7.32
C ILE A 251 -12.32 -2.73 -7.17
N THR A 252 -12.37 -2.11 -6.00
CA THR A 252 -13.35 -1.09 -5.64
C THR A 252 -12.70 0.28 -5.47
N ILE A 253 -11.54 0.35 -4.80
CA ILE A 253 -10.76 1.59 -4.67
C ILE A 253 -9.41 1.35 -5.30
N HIS A 254 -8.95 2.22 -6.20
CA HIS A 254 -7.63 2.12 -6.83
C HIS A 254 -7.23 3.45 -7.49
N LYS A 255 -5.95 3.82 -7.43
CA LYS A 255 -5.40 5.07 -8.03
C LYS A 255 -5.62 5.15 -9.55
N ASN A 256 -5.49 4.02 -10.25
CA ASN A 256 -5.93 3.87 -11.64
C ASN A 256 -7.44 3.61 -11.73
N HIS A 257 -8.21 4.61 -12.13
CA HIS A 257 -9.68 4.50 -12.30
C HIS A 257 -10.11 3.40 -13.29
N ASN A 258 -9.28 3.05 -14.28
CA ASN A 258 -9.59 1.98 -15.23
C ASN A 258 -9.51 0.56 -14.64
N ALA A 259 -8.99 0.43 -13.41
CA ALA A 259 -8.95 -0.82 -12.67
C ALA A 259 -10.23 -1.08 -11.86
N ILE A 260 -10.97 -0.02 -11.52
CA ILE A 260 -12.18 -0.12 -10.71
C ILE A 260 -13.23 -0.97 -11.45
N LEU A 261 -13.93 -1.83 -10.72
CA LEU A 261 -14.89 -2.83 -11.19
C LEU A 261 -14.31 -3.97 -12.05
N LYS A 262 -12.99 -4.05 -12.19
CA LYS A 262 -12.31 -5.20 -12.79
C LYS A 262 -11.74 -6.12 -11.72
N THR A 263 -11.47 -7.37 -12.10
CA THR A 263 -10.69 -8.25 -11.22
C THR A 263 -9.21 -7.93 -11.31
N LEU A 264 -8.42 -8.27 -10.28
CA LEU A 264 -6.96 -8.07 -10.33
C LEU A 264 -6.32 -8.82 -11.52
N GLY A 265 -6.84 -10.01 -11.83
CA GLY A 265 -6.39 -10.80 -12.98
C GLY A 265 -6.73 -10.18 -14.34
N ASP A 266 -7.70 -9.25 -14.43
CA ASP A 266 -8.00 -8.54 -15.67
C ASP A 266 -6.97 -7.46 -15.99
N ILE A 267 -6.41 -6.83 -14.96
CA ILE A 267 -5.49 -5.69 -15.09
C ILE A 267 -4.02 -6.07 -14.94
N ASN A 268 -3.74 -7.23 -14.35
CA ASN A 268 -2.39 -7.73 -14.13
C ASN A 268 -2.34 -9.22 -14.47
N LYS A 269 -1.49 -9.58 -15.43
CA LYS A 269 -1.34 -10.94 -15.94
C LYS A 269 -0.12 -11.66 -15.38
N ASP A 270 0.62 -11.02 -14.48
CA ASP A 270 1.79 -11.64 -13.86
C ASP A 270 1.36 -12.83 -12.96
N PRO A 271 2.07 -13.97 -12.97
CA PRO A 271 1.73 -15.12 -12.13
C PRO A 271 1.67 -14.83 -10.63
N SER A 272 2.40 -13.82 -10.13
CA SER A 272 2.38 -13.43 -8.71
C SER A 272 1.02 -12.92 -8.24
N VAL A 273 0.12 -12.53 -9.15
CA VAL A 273 -1.27 -12.13 -8.86
C VAL A 273 -2.06 -13.25 -8.16
N GLU A 274 -1.75 -14.52 -8.47
CA GLU A 274 -2.38 -15.68 -7.81
C GLU A 274 -2.13 -15.67 -6.29
N LEU A 275 -0.98 -15.18 -5.83
CA LEU A 275 -0.67 -15.10 -4.39
C LEU A 275 -1.63 -14.14 -3.67
N VAL A 276 -1.92 -13.00 -4.28
CA VAL A 276 -2.88 -12.02 -3.75
C VAL A 276 -4.30 -12.59 -3.81
N ASN A 277 -4.70 -13.14 -4.96
CA ASN A 277 -6.05 -13.70 -5.12
C ASN A 277 -6.34 -14.85 -4.14
N ASN A 278 -5.36 -15.73 -3.90
CA ASN A 278 -5.49 -16.81 -2.92
C ASN A 278 -5.62 -16.26 -1.50
N ALA A 279 -4.82 -15.26 -1.12
CA ALA A 279 -4.93 -14.62 0.18
C ALA A 279 -6.30 -13.95 0.40
N VAL A 280 -6.83 -13.26 -0.61
CA VAL A 280 -8.17 -12.64 -0.60
C VAL A 280 -9.27 -13.70 -0.43
N LYS A 281 -9.21 -14.76 -1.25
CA LYS A 281 -10.20 -15.84 -1.25
C LYS A 281 -10.20 -16.65 0.05
N GLU A 282 -9.03 -16.83 0.66
CA GLU A 282 -8.88 -17.52 1.95
C GLU A 282 -9.09 -16.59 3.16
N HIS A 283 -9.41 -15.31 2.91
CA HIS A 283 -9.62 -14.28 3.94
C HIS A 283 -8.42 -14.12 4.89
N LYS A 284 -7.20 -14.26 4.37
CA LYS A 284 -5.97 -14.20 5.15
C LYS A 284 -5.39 -12.79 5.19
N THR A 285 -4.59 -12.55 6.21
CA THR A 285 -3.64 -11.44 6.26
C THR A 285 -2.24 -11.99 6.01
N VAL A 286 -1.55 -11.53 4.97
CA VAL A 286 -0.22 -12.02 4.58
C VAL A 286 0.66 -10.90 4.04
N ILE A 287 1.97 -11.12 4.08
CA ILE A 287 2.96 -10.35 3.34
C ILE A 287 3.51 -11.25 2.23
N ILE A 288 3.61 -10.70 1.03
CA ILE A 288 4.08 -11.36 -0.19
C ILE A 288 5.35 -10.64 -0.63
N ASP A 289 6.41 -11.40 -0.84
CA ASP A 289 7.75 -10.84 -1.09
C ASP A 289 8.01 -10.51 -2.56
N ASP A 290 7.40 -11.25 -3.48
CA ASP A 290 7.67 -11.17 -4.91
C ASP A 290 6.38 -10.94 -5.70
N TYR A 291 5.71 -9.82 -5.42
CA TYR A 291 4.54 -9.38 -6.16
C TYR A 291 4.96 -8.41 -7.27
N VAL A 292 4.58 -8.68 -8.52
CA VAL A 292 4.76 -7.73 -9.63
C VAL A 292 3.48 -6.91 -9.74
N ALA A 293 3.58 -5.61 -9.47
CA ALA A 293 2.45 -4.70 -9.54
C ALA A 293 1.91 -4.54 -10.98
N SER A 294 0.69 -4.01 -11.11
CA SER A 294 0.11 -3.69 -12.44
C SER A 294 0.90 -2.62 -13.21
N THR A 295 1.78 -1.89 -12.52
CA THR A 295 2.77 -0.97 -13.11
C THR A 295 4.00 -1.66 -13.70
N GLY A 296 4.20 -2.96 -13.39
CA GLY A 296 5.39 -3.74 -13.76
C GLY A 296 6.49 -3.79 -12.71
N ASP A 297 6.31 -3.10 -11.57
CA ASP A 297 7.33 -3.03 -10.53
C ASP A 297 7.30 -4.25 -9.60
N LEU A 298 8.47 -4.90 -9.44
CA LEU A 298 8.66 -5.90 -8.39
C LEU A 298 8.56 -5.24 -7.02
N SER A 299 7.63 -5.72 -6.21
CA SER A 299 7.17 -5.09 -4.98
C SER A 299 6.98 -6.12 -3.87
N TYR A 300 7.10 -5.65 -2.64
CA TYR A 300 6.45 -6.31 -1.50
C TYR A 300 4.96 -5.95 -1.54
N ALA A 301 4.09 -6.86 -1.10
CA ALA A 301 2.66 -6.59 -0.98
C ALA A 301 2.12 -7.12 0.35
N SER A 302 1.35 -6.30 1.07
CA SER A 302 0.57 -6.74 2.22
C SER A 302 -0.89 -6.84 1.83
N VAL A 303 -1.48 -8.01 2.07
CA VAL A 303 -2.92 -8.24 1.96
C VAL A 303 -3.47 -8.33 3.37
N SER A 304 -4.48 -7.53 3.70
CA SER A 304 -5.19 -7.58 4.98
C SER A 304 -6.69 -7.72 4.73
N SER A 305 -7.21 -8.91 5.02
CA SER A 305 -8.63 -9.23 4.86
C SER A 305 -9.43 -8.96 6.13
N PHE A 306 -10.69 -8.58 5.97
CA PHE A 306 -11.66 -8.38 7.04
C PHE A 306 -13.07 -8.73 6.58
N SER A 307 -13.99 -8.86 7.53
CA SER A 307 -15.42 -8.99 7.24
C SER A 307 -16.21 -7.91 7.95
N THR A 308 -17.35 -7.56 7.38
CA THR A 308 -18.30 -6.67 8.04
C THR A 308 -19.06 -7.40 9.14
N ALA A 309 -19.74 -6.65 10.00
CA ALA A 309 -20.51 -7.16 11.12
C ALA A 309 -21.48 -8.26 10.68
N ASN A 310 -21.61 -9.29 11.53
CA ASN A 310 -22.33 -10.54 11.24
C ASN A 310 -21.81 -11.30 10.02
N ASN A 311 -20.57 -11.06 9.60
CA ASN A 311 -19.93 -11.71 8.45
C ASN A 311 -20.73 -11.51 7.16
N SER A 312 -21.36 -10.34 7.01
CA SER A 312 -22.29 -10.00 5.92
C SER A 312 -21.60 -9.76 4.57
N SER A 313 -20.32 -9.39 4.60
CA SER A 313 -19.47 -9.25 3.41
C SER A 313 -18.00 -9.36 3.79
N HIS A 314 -17.15 -9.70 2.81
CA HIS A 314 -15.71 -9.91 2.98
C HIS A 314 -14.92 -9.04 2.01
N TRP A 315 -13.85 -8.46 2.53
CA TRP A 315 -13.07 -7.43 1.86
C TRP A 315 -11.59 -7.60 2.16
N SER A 316 -10.74 -7.09 1.28
CA SER A 316 -9.30 -7.08 1.49
C SER A 316 -8.70 -5.76 1.06
N MET A 317 -7.87 -5.19 1.91
CA MET A 317 -6.98 -4.09 1.56
C MET A 317 -5.64 -4.67 1.08
N VAL A 318 -5.14 -4.13 -0.02
CA VAL A 318 -3.79 -4.43 -0.53
C VAL A 318 -2.96 -3.15 -0.55
N VAL A 319 -1.76 -3.23 0.03
CA VAL A 319 -0.77 -2.14 0.02
C VAL A 319 0.56 -2.69 -0.47
N THR A 320 1.19 -2.02 -1.44
CA THR A 320 2.47 -2.46 -2.03
C THR A 320 3.62 -1.52 -1.73
N ALA A 321 4.85 -2.01 -1.84
CA ALA A 321 6.06 -1.20 -1.79
C ALA A 321 7.05 -1.67 -2.88
N PRO A 322 7.29 -0.86 -3.93
CA PRO A 322 8.26 -1.22 -4.97
C PRO A 322 9.67 -1.39 -4.38
N LYS A 323 10.32 -2.54 -4.65
CA LYS A 323 11.66 -2.84 -4.10
C LYS A 323 12.69 -1.79 -4.47
N ASN A 324 12.58 -1.22 -5.68
CA ASN A 324 13.45 -0.14 -6.14
C ASN A 324 13.30 1.15 -5.32
N SER A 325 12.08 1.51 -4.92
CA SER A 325 11.84 2.67 -4.06
C SER A 325 12.28 2.39 -2.63
N VAL A 326 12.04 1.17 -2.11
CA VAL A 326 12.50 0.76 -0.78
C VAL A 326 14.02 0.91 -0.68
N LEU A 327 14.77 0.45 -1.68
CA LEU A 327 16.25 0.47 -1.65
C LEU A 327 16.87 1.76 -2.23
N ALA A 328 16.08 2.75 -2.65
CA ALA A 328 16.60 3.99 -3.22
C ALA A 328 17.49 4.79 -2.23
N PRO A 329 17.13 4.92 -0.94
CA PRO A 329 18.02 5.52 0.06
C PRO A 329 19.36 4.78 0.21
N LEU A 330 19.37 3.44 0.16
CA LEU A 330 20.60 2.63 0.21
C LEU A 330 21.51 2.95 -0.99
N LYS A 331 20.97 3.00 -2.21
CA LYS A 331 21.74 3.34 -3.41
C LYS A 331 22.40 4.72 -3.30
N LYS A 332 21.71 5.71 -2.71
CA LYS A 332 22.29 7.03 -2.46
C LYS A 332 23.43 6.96 -1.44
N LEU A 333 23.25 6.18 -0.37
CA LEU A 333 24.26 6.00 0.67
C LEU A 333 25.51 5.28 0.15
N GLU A 334 25.34 4.25 -0.68
CA GLU A 334 26.45 3.54 -1.34
C GLU A 334 27.31 4.49 -2.18
N ILE A 335 26.69 5.38 -2.97
CA ILE A 335 27.42 6.41 -3.74
C ILE A 335 28.22 7.33 -2.81
N ILE A 336 27.63 7.76 -1.69
CA ILE A 336 28.31 8.59 -0.70
C ILE A 336 29.50 7.84 -0.10
N PHE A 337 29.34 6.57 0.26
CA PHE A 337 30.44 5.75 0.79
C PHE A 337 31.56 5.58 -0.23
N ILE A 338 31.25 5.32 -1.51
CA ILE A 338 32.26 5.20 -2.57
C ILE A 338 33.08 6.49 -2.68
N ILE A 339 32.41 7.65 -2.68
CA ILE A 339 33.09 8.95 -2.76
C ILE A 339 34.00 9.17 -1.55
N ILE A 340 33.50 8.94 -0.34
CA ILE A 340 34.29 9.10 0.90
C ILE A 340 35.47 8.13 0.91
N SER A 341 35.25 6.85 0.58
CA SER A 341 36.28 5.83 0.49
C SER A 341 37.36 6.17 -0.51
N PHE A 342 37.00 6.78 -1.65
CA PHE A 342 37.97 7.27 -2.63
C PHE A 342 38.88 8.36 -2.05
N PHE A 343 38.33 9.35 -1.35
CA PHE A 343 39.11 10.40 -0.71
C PHE A 343 40.02 9.84 0.42
N ILE A 344 39.51 8.92 1.24
CA ILE A 344 40.29 8.25 2.29
C ILE A 344 41.46 7.48 1.67
N LEU A 345 41.21 6.72 0.60
CA LEU A 345 42.25 5.99 -0.12
C LEU A 345 43.33 6.95 -0.65
N LEU A 346 42.93 8.08 -1.25
CA LEU A 346 43.86 9.08 -1.76
C LEU A 346 44.76 9.64 -0.64
N VAL A 347 44.19 9.95 0.52
CA VAL A 347 44.95 10.42 1.69
C VAL A 347 45.93 9.35 2.18
N ILE A 348 45.50 8.09 2.31
CA ILE A 348 46.37 6.98 2.71
C ILE A 348 47.52 6.82 1.71
N LEU A 349 47.25 6.86 0.41
CA LEU A 349 48.27 6.73 -0.62
C LEU A 349 49.28 7.88 -0.58
N ILE A 350 48.84 9.12 -0.33
CA ILE A 350 49.75 10.26 -0.14
C ILE A 350 50.67 10.03 1.06
N ILE A 351 50.09 9.64 2.21
CA ILE A 351 50.87 9.39 3.44
C ILE A 351 51.89 8.27 3.20
N VAL A 352 51.45 7.14 2.64
CA VAL A 352 52.32 5.99 2.35
C VAL A 352 53.38 6.38 1.33
N TYR A 353 53.04 7.11 0.27
CA TYR A 353 54.01 7.60 -0.71
C TYR A 353 55.08 8.47 -0.06
N VAL A 354 54.69 9.44 0.79
CA VAL A 354 55.63 10.31 1.50
C VAL A 354 56.53 9.50 2.43
N CYS A 355 55.96 8.59 3.22
CA CYS A 355 56.71 7.71 4.13
C CYS A 355 57.71 6.83 3.37
N VAL A 356 57.25 6.13 2.34
CA VAL A 356 58.08 5.23 1.52
C VAL A 356 59.17 5.99 0.79
N LYS A 357 58.87 7.17 0.21
CA LYS A 357 59.88 7.99 -0.46
C LYS A 357 60.95 8.48 0.51
N LYS A 358 60.56 8.94 1.69
CA LYS A 358 61.47 9.48 2.71
C LYS A 358 62.34 8.38 3.33
N ILE A 359 61.74 7.27 3.72
CA ILE A 359 62.42 6.18 4.45
C ILE A 359 63.18 5.26 3.48
N VAL A 360 62.48 4.71 2.48
CA VAL A 360 63.02 3.66 1.61
C VAL A 360 63.65 4.27 0.36
N GLY A 361 62.92 5.14 -0.34
CA GLY A 361 63.33 5.68 -1.64
C GLY A 361 64.58 6.54 -1.61
N SER A 362 64.82 7.29 -0.52
CA SER A 362 66.01 8.14 -0.40
C SER A 362 67.24 7.41 0.16
N ARG A 363 67.05 6.36 0.96
CA ARG A 363 68.14 5.72 1.72
C ARG A 363 68.66 4.43 1.09
N ILE A 364 67.79 3.57 0.56
CA ILE A 364 68.22 2.29 -0.04
C ILE A 364 69.15 2.49 -1.24
N PRO A 365 68.89 3.41 -2.19
CA PRO A 365 69.82 3.61 -3.32
C PRO A 365 71.20 4.08 -2.88
N VAL A 366 71.29 4.84 -1.78
CA VAL A 366 72.57 5.29 -1.21
C VAL A 366 73.35 4.11 -0.66
N ILE A 367 72.69 3.22 0.10
CA ILE A 367 73.31 2.00 0.62
C ILE A 367 73.73 1.07 -0.53
N LEU A 368 72.87 0.86 -1.52
CA LEU A 368 73.17 0.02 -2.70
C LEU A 368 74.39 0.55 -3.47
N LYS A 369 74.41 1.85 -3.78
CA LYS A 369 75.54 2.49 -4.48
C LYS A 369 76.83 2.42 -3.66
N SER A 370 76.74 2.60 -2.34
CA SER A 370 77.89 2.47 -1.44
C SER A 370 78.46 1.04 -1.47
N LEU A 371 77.58 0.04 -1.44
CA LEU A 371 77.97 -1.36 -1.50
C LEU A 371 78.56 -1.73 -2.87
N GLU A 372 77.96 -1.27 -3.98
CA GLU A 372 78.52 -1.42 -5.32
C GLU A 372 79.91 -0.78 -5.43
N ASN A 373 80.07 0.44 -4.91
CA ASN A 373 81.37 1.13 -4.86
C ASN A 373 82.41 0.34 -4.06
N PHE A 374 82.01 -0.22 -2.91
CA PHE A 374 82.88 -1.07 -2.10
C PHE A 374 83.31 -2.34 -2.85
N PHE A 375 82.39 -3.01 -3.56
CA PHE A 375 82.74 -4.16 -4.40
C PHE A 375 83.61 -3.77 -5.60
N HIS A 376 83.40 -2.60 -6.20
CA HIS A 376 84.28 -2.09 -7.26
C HIS A 376 85.70 -1.83 -6.74
N PHE A 377 85.84 -1.32 -5.50
CA PHE A 377 87.13 -1.18 -4.84
C PHE A 377 87.81 -2.52 -4.61
N LEU A 378 87.13 -3.51 -4.03
CA LEU A 378 87.67 -4.86 -3.83
C LEU A 378 88.10 -5.54 -5.15
N ASN A 379 87.34 -5.32 -6.22
CA ASN A 379 87.66 -5.83 -7.55
C ASN A 379 88.70 -4.97 -8.30
N HIS A 380 89.38 -4.04 -7.62
CA HIS A 380 90.41 -3.15 -8.17
C HIS A 380 89.93 -2.28 -9.34
N LYS A 381 88.61 -2.09 -9.49
CA LYS A 381 87.99 -1.22 -10.49
C LYS A 381 87.93 0.25 -10.04
N LYS A 382 88.15 0.51 -8.76
CA LYS A 382 88.17 1.85 -8.14
C LYS A 382 89.26 1.89 -7.06
N HIS A 383 89.95 3.02 -6.89
CA HIS A 383 91.09 3.13 -5.98
C HIS A 383 90.75 3.68 -4.58
N GLU A 384 89.52 4.20 -4.38
CA GLU A 384 89.07 4.80 -3.10
C GLU A 384 87.62 4.42 -2.78
N VAL A 385 87.30 4.33 -1.48
CA VAL A 385 85.97 4.02 -0.93
C VAL A 385 85.36 5.28 -0.34
N ASP A 386 84.15 5.64 -0.79
CA ASP A 386 83.39 6.77 -0.24
C ASP A 386 82.64 6.30 1.01
N LEU A 387 82.87 6.95 2.16
CA LEU A 387 82.15 6.65 3.42
C LEU A 387 80.77 7.33 3.43
N ILE A 388 79.73 6.59 3.84
CA ILE A 388 78.37 7.12 3.98
C ILE A 388 78.14 7.76 5.35
N SER A 389 77.43 8.90 5.39
CA SER A 389 77.04 9.56 6.63
C SER A 389 75.76 8.94 7.21
N ILE A 390 75.88 8.35 8.39
CA ILE A 390 74.78 7.64 9.06
C ILE A 390 74.01 8.63 9.94
N LYS A 391 72.73 8.83 9.63
CA LYS A 391 71.84 9.81 10.30
C LYS A 391 70.60 9.19 10.94
N ALA A 392 70.56 7.86 11.06
CA ALA A 392 69.44 7.12 11.61
C ALA A 392 69.93 5.94 12.45
N ASP A 393 69.15 5.55 13.47
CA ASP A 393 69.41 4.38 14.32
C ASP A 393 68.42 3.22 14.05
N ASP A 394 67.62 3.34 12.99
CA ASP A 394 66.78 2.25 12.46
C ASP A 394 67.61 1.15 11.77
N GLU A 395 66.97 0.10 11.29
CA GLU A 395 67.64 -1.06 10.68
C GLU A 395 68.55 -0.66 9.51
N LEU A 396 68.13 0.31 8.69
CA LEU A 396 68.93 0.83 7.59
C LEU A 396 70.14 1.63 8.09
N GLY A 397 69.97 2.37 9.18
CA GLY A 397 71.06 3.05 9.89
C GLY A 397 72.10 2.07 10.44
N LYS A 398 71.66 0.95 11.01
CA LYS A 398 72.54 -0.13 11.49
C LYS A 398 73.30 -0.82 10.36
N MET A 399 72.67 -1.02 9.19
CA MET A 399 73.36 -1.59 8.00
C MET A 399 74.46 -0.68 7.45
N GLY A 400 74.36 0.63 7.67
CA GLY A 400 75.36 1.59 7.22
C GLY A 400 76.55 1.76 8.15
N LYS A 401 76.46 1.28 9.40
CA LYS A 401 77.56 1.24 10.39
C LYS A 401 78.47 0.06 10.06
#